data_AF-A0A6J4NPR1-F1
#
_entry.id   AF-A0A6J4NPR1-F1
#
_cell.length_a   1.000
_cell.length_b   1.000
_cell.length_c   1.000
_cell.angle_alpha   90.00
_cell.angle_beta   90.00
_cell.angle_gamma   90.00
#
_symmetry.space_group_name_H-M   'P 1'
#
loop_
_entity.id
_entity.type
_entity.pdbx_description
1 polymer ?
#
loop_
_entity_poly.entity_id
_entity_poly.type
_entity_poly.pdbx_seq_one_letter_code
_entity_poly.pdbx_strand_id
1 'polypeptide(L)'
;MAMNSEMDFEMTQEGATTPAQDVAQEAIDATATAYTDNPGIDVEEQLRIQLSSRGVRALREERVAEIARSIRSGHHVAVGEPDGSMHAEE
;
A
#
# COMPACT_ATOMS: atom_id res chain seq x y z
N MET A 1 17.06 -45.12 -18.21
CA MET A 1 17.30 -43.67 -18.06
C MET A 1 16.00 -43.03 -17.63
N ALA A 2 15.85 -42.79 -16.33
CA ALA A 2 14.70 -42.11 -15.76
C ALA A 2 15.24 -40.99 -14.89
N MET A 3 15.09 -39.75 -15.37
CA MET A 3 15.08 -38.54 -14.54
C MET A 3 14.02 -37.62 -15.14
N ASN A 4 12.77 -37.90 -14.74
CA ASN A 4 11.70 -36.92 -14.65
C ASN A 4 12.11 -35.93 -13.54
N SER A 5 12.00 -34.63 -13.81
CA SER A 5 11.49 -33.62 -12.88
C SER A 5 11.56 -32.28 -13.60
N GLU A 6 10.51 -31.99 -14.35
CA GLU A 6 9.63 -30.85 -14.05
C GLU A 6 10.15 -30.00 -12.87
N MET A 7 10.94 -28.97 -13.18
CA MET A 7 11.02 -27.77 -12.36
C MET A 7 10.22 -26.72 -13.11
N ASP A 8 8.91 -26.90 -12.99
CA ASP A 8 7.94 -25.84 -13.07
C ASP A 8 8.42 -24.75 -12.10
N PHE A 9 9.04 -23.72 -12.68
CA PHE A 9 9.37 -22.50 -11.97
C PHE A 9 8.16 -21.59 -12.14
N GLU A 10 6.99 -22.03 -11.65
CA GLU A 10 6.05 -21.17 -10.93
C GLU A 10 6.86 -20.45 -9.83
N MET A 11 7.64 -19.46 -10.25
CA MET A 11 7.96 -18.31 -9.43
C MET A 11 6.61 -17.66 -9.19
N THR A 12 5.94 -18.14 -8.14
CA THR A 12 4.94 -17.43 -7.38
C THR A 12 5.35 -15.97 -7.42
N GLN A 13 4.54 -15.14 -8.07
CA GLN A 13 4.74 -13.70 -8.16
C GLN A 13 4.51 -13.13 -6.76
N GLU A 14 5.42 -13.44 -5.84
CA GLU A 14 5.44 -12.94 -4.48
C GLU A 14 5.90 -11.48 -4.56
N GLY A 15 4.92 -10.59 -4.65
CA GLY A 15 5.07 -9.20 -4.20
C GLY A 15 6.11 -8.38 -4.94
N ALA A 16 6.11 -8.38 -6.28
CA ALA A 16 6.79 -7.32 -7.02
C ALA A 16 5.99 -6.01 -6.82
N THR A 17 6.19 -5.34 -5.68
CA THR A 17 5.71 -3.97 -5.52
C THR A 17 6.34 -3.13 -6.62
N THR A 18 5.51 -2.46 -7.40
CA THR A 18 6.03 -1.50 -8.37
C THR A 18 6.78 -0.41 -7.59
N PRO A 19 7.83 0.21 -8.17
CA PRO A 19 8.54 1.30 -7.48
C PRO A 19 7.62 2.44 -7.03
N ALA A 20 6.47 2.63 -7.70
CA ALA A 20 5.46 3.58 -7.26
C ALA A 20 4.68 3.14 -6.01
N GLN A 21 4.43 1.84 -5.84
CA GLN A 21 3.78 1.27 -4.65
C GLN A 21 4.71 1.33 -3.44
N ASP A 22 5.99 1.05 -3.64
CA ASP A 22 7.01 1.14 -2.57
C ASP A 22 7.12 2.57 -2.02
N VAL A 23 7.23 3.54 -2.94
CA VAL A 23 7.25 4.97 -2.60
C VAL A 23 5.95 5.43 -1.94
N ALA A 24 4.80 4.89 -2.35
CA ALA A 24 3.54 5.17 -1.70
C ALA A 24 3.47 4.57 -0.30
N GLN A 25 3.95 3.33 -0.10
CA GLN A 25 4.02 2.69 1.20
C GLN A 25 4.88 3.49 2.17
N GLU A 26 6.04 3.98 1.71
CA GLU A 26 6.92 4.83 2.53
C GLU A 26 6.22 6.13 2.95
N ALA A 27 5.45 6.74 2.05
CA ALA A 27 4.66 7.93 2.39
C ALA A 27 3.62 7.64 3.49
N ILE A 28 2.95 6.50 3.42
CA ILE A 28 1.95 6.06 4.41
C ILE A 28 2.61 5.84 5.77
N ASP A 29 3.72 5.12 5.82
CA ASP A 29 4.44 4.81 7.06
C ASP A 29 4.95 6.09 7.75
N ALA A 30 5.50 7.02 6.96
CA ALA A 30 5.95 8.29 7.47
C ALA A 30 4.78 9.15 8.03
N THR A 31 3.61 9.14 7.38
CA THR A 31 2.42 9.82 7.90
C THR A 31 1.88 9.14 9.17
N ALA A 32 1.86 7.81 9.23
CA ALA A 32 1.44 7.06 10.41
C ALA A 32 2.34 7.35 11.62
N THR A 33 3.66 7.41 11.39
CA THR A 33 4.65 7.80 12.40
C THR A 33 4.41 9.23 12.88
N ALA A 34 4.20 10.18 11.95
CA ALA A 34 3.92 11.57 12.31
C ALA A 34 2.61 11.71 13.10
N TYR A 35 1.57 10.93 12.76
CA TYR A 35 0.30 10.94 13.48
C TYR A 35 0.42 10.34 14.89
N THR A 36 1.25 9.30 15.03
CA THR A 36 1.54 8.69 16.33
C THR A 36 2.28 9.66 17.26
N ASP A 37 3.20 10.46 16.72
CA ASP A 37 3.91 11.51 17.47
C ASP A 37 3.00 12.72 17.79
N ASN A 38 2.18 13.14 16.81
CA ASN A 38 1.28 14.27 16.94
C ASN A 38 -0.12 13.95 16.37
N PRO A 39 -1.07 13.49 17.21
CA PRO A 39 -2.41 13.10 16.75
C PRO A 39 -3.30 14.29 16.34
N GLY A 40 -2.80 15.53 16.49
CA GLY A 40 -3.49 16.75 16.05
C GLY A 40 -3.22 17.12 14.59
N ILE A 41 -2.35 16.39 13.87
CA ILE A 41 -2.07 16.68 12.46
C ILE A 41 -3.25 16.26 11.57
N ASP A 42 -3.42 17.00 10.48
CA ASP A 42 -4.32 16.58 9.40
C ASP A 42 -3.66 15.45 8.60
N VAL A 43 -4.06 14.21 8.88
CA VAL A 43 -3.49 12.99 8.28
C VAL A 43 -3.65 12.98 6.76
N GLU A 44 -4.79 13.47 6.26
CA GLU A 44 -5.11 13.49 4.83
C GLU A 44 -4.21 14.48 4.08
N GLU A 45 -4.06 15.70 4.62
CA GLU A 45 -3.16 16.71 4.08
C GLU A 45 -1.70 16.27 4.15
N GLN A 46 -1.26 15.70 5.28
CA GLN A 46 0.12 15.21 5.43
C GLN A 46 0.42 14.06 4.47
N LEU A 47 -0.51 13.12 4.29
CA LEU A 47 -0.34 12.04 3.32
C LEU A 47 -0.24 12.57 1.88
N ARG A 48 -1.06 13.57 1.52
CA ARG A 48 -1.00 14.22 0.20
C ARG A 48 0.35 14.91 -0.04
N ILE A 49 0.88 15.59 0.96
CA ILE A 49 2.20 16.24 0.91
C ILE A 49 3.29 15.19 0.70
N GLN A 50 3.27 14.10 1.48
CA GLN A 50 4.27 13.03 1.43
C GLN A 50 4.27 12.29 0.08
N LEU A 51 3.08 12.04 -0.49
CA LEU A 51 2.92 11.42 -1.80
C LEU A 51 3.35 12.35 -2.93
N SER A 52 2.94 13.63 -2.89
CA SER A 52 3.34 14.62 -3.89
C SER A 52 4.83 14.91 -3.88
N SER A 53 5.45 15.00 -2.70
CA SER A 53 6.89 15.19 -2.52
C SER A 53 7.70 14.08 -3.19
N ARG A 54 7.15 12.86 -3.19
CA ARG A 54 7.77 11.68 -3.80
C ARG A 54 7.34 11.42 -5.25
N GLY A 55 6.60 12.35 -5.86
CA GLY A 55 6.16 12.25 -7.25
C GLY A 55 4.99 11.27 -7.47
N VAL A 56 4.37 10.74 -6.41
CA VAL A 56 3.20 9.87 -6.52
C VAL A 56 1.95 10.72 -6.64
N ARG A 57 1.57 11.03 -7.88
CA ARG A 57 0.31 11.74 -8.20
C ARG A 57 -0.90 10.82 -8.35
N ALA A 58 -0.71 9.50 -8.32
CA ALA A 58 -1.68 8.51 -8.81
C ALA A 58 -2.55 7.84 -7.74
N LEU A 59 -2.56 8.33 -6.49
CA LEU A 59 -3.54 7.87 -5.51
C LEU A 59 -4.81 8.72 -5.64
N ARG A 60 -5.93 8.06 -6.00
CA ARG A 60 -7.25 8.71 -6.02
C ARG A 60 -7.56 9.29 -4.64
N GLU A 61 -8.27 10.42 -4.61
CA GLU A 61 -8.64 11.09 -3.36
C GLU A 61 -9.41 10.17 -2.40
N GLU A 62 -10.25 9.28 -2.94
CA GLU A 62 -10.95 8.23 -2.19
C GLU A 62 -9.96 7.31 -1.44
N ARG A 63 -8.92 6.86 -2.14
CA ARG A 63 -7.86 6.00 -1.59
C ARG A 63 -7.07 6.71 -0.48
N VAL A 64 -6.83 8.02 -0.64
CA VAL A 64 -6.16 8.84 0.39
C VAL A 64 -7.02 8.93 1.66
N ALA A 65 -8.32 9.17 1.51
CA ALA A 65 -9.25 9.25 2.64
C ALA A 65 -9.36 7.90 3.38
N GLU A 66 -9.39 6.78 2.64
CA GLU A 66 -9.38 5.43 3.22
C GLU A 66 -8.09 5.14 3.99
N ILE A 67 -6.93 5.44 3.41
CA ILE A 67 -5.64 5.27 4.09
C ILE A 67 -5.60 6.12 5.37
N ALA A 68 -5.99 7.39 5.30
CA ALA A 68 -6.01 8.27 6.46
C ALA A 68 -6.98 7.79 7.56
N ARG A 69 -8.11 7.19 7.17
CA ARG A 69 -9.05 6.56 8.11
C ARG A 69 -8.42 5.35 8.80
N SER A 70 -7.71 4.50 8.07
CA SER A 70 -7.01 3.34 8.64
C SER A 70 -5.88 3.76 9.58
N ILE A 71 -5.07 4.76 9.21
CA ILE A 71 -4.04 5.34 10.09
C ILE A 71 -4.67 5.83 11.41
N ARG A 72 -5.76 6.60 11.34
CA ARG A 72 -6.50 7.07 12.53
C ARG A 72 -7.08 5.94 13.37
N SER A 73 -7.43 4.82 12.74
CA SER A 73 -7.97 3.65 13.43
C SER A 73 -6.88 2.73 14.00
N GLY A 74 -5.60 3.05 13.77
CA GLY A 74 -4.47 2.20 14.15
C GLY A 74 -4.33 0.94 13.30
N HIS A 75 -4.97 0.89 12.12
CA HIS A 75 -4.85 -0.22 11.18
C HIS A 75 -3.70 0.01 10.20
N HIS A 76 -2.90 -1.04 9.99
CA HIS A 76 -1.84 -1.05 8.99
C HIS A 76 -2.45 -1.16 7.58
N VAL A 77 -1.96 -0.33 6.66
CA VAL A 77 -2.42 -0.30 5.26
C VAL A 77 -1.26 -0.64 4.36
N ALA A 78 -1.44 -1.59 3.45
CA ALA A 78 -0.49 -1.85 2.37
C ALA A 78 -0.98 -1.27 1.03
N VAL A 79 -0.04 -0.76 0.23
CA VAL A 79 -0.25 -0.36 -1.16
C VAL A 79 0.06 -1.56 -2.05
N GLY A 80 -0.94 -2.05 -2.78
CA GLY A 80 -0.77 -3.18 -3.69
C GLY A 80 -1.45 -4.47 -3.25
N GLU A 81 -2.02 -4.52 -2.04
CA GLU A 81 -3.09 -5.49 -1.79
C GLU A 81 -4.24 -5.16 -2.75
N PRO A 82 -4.69 -6.09 -3.60
CA PRO A 82 -5.97 -5.94 -4.24
C PRO A 82 -6.95 -5.72 -3.10
N ASP A 83 -7.68 -4.61 -3.15
CA ASP A 83 -8.82 -4.42 -2.29
C ASP A 83 -9.60 -5.74 -2.30
N GLY A 84 -9.76 -6.36 -1.14
CA GLY A 84 -10.27 -7.72 -0.98
C GLY A 84 -11.73 -7.89 -1.43
N SER A 85 -12.21 -7.05 -2.34
CA SER A 85 -13.27 -7.38 -3.29
C SER A 85 -12.81 -8.47 -4.25
N MET A 86 -12.46 -9.65 -3.70
CA MET A 86 -12.92 -10.88 -4.32
C MET A 86 -14.44 -10.76 -4.37
N HIS A 87 -14.95 -10.40 -5.55
CA HIS A 87 -16.32 -10.63 -5.91
C HIS A 87 -16.55 -12.13 -5.73
N ALA A 88 -17.13 -12.50 -4.59
CA ALA A 88 -17.72 -13.81 -4.40
C ALA A 88 -18.98 -13.82 -5.28
N GLU A 89 -18.81 -14.14 -6.56
CA GLU A 89 -19.91 -14.52 -7.45
C GLU A 89 -19.83 -16.04 -7.66
N GLU A 90 -20.63 -16.72 -6.82
CA GLU A 90 -21.35 -18.00 -6.94
C GLU A 90 -20.85 -19.12 -7.87
#